data_AF-A0A5C8JJB5-F1
#
_entry.id   AF-A0A5C8JJB5-F1
#
_cell.length_a   1.000
_cell.length_b   1.000
_cell.length_c   1.000
_cell.angle_alpha   90.00
_cell.angle_beta   90.00
_cell.angle_gamma   90.00
#
_symmetry.space_group_name_H-M   'P 1'
#
loop_
_entity.id
_entity.type
_entity.pdbx_description
1 polymer ?
#
loop_
_entity_poly.entity_id
_entity_poly.type
_entity_poly.pdbx_seq_one_letter_code
_entity_poly.pdbx_strand_id
1 'polypeptide(L)'
;MDNTGLENWDEARYKELNTYFRIKIELLLQANPHLLRDKNLSLSDLVAEFGEEDKQRWQEFMQLDKLKLEADMWRHLHGEGSGFKPGFGFTNPEDVTW
;
A
#
# COMPACT_ATOMS: atom_id res chain seq x y z
N MET A 1 0.84 26.86 3.74
CA MET A 1 1.16 25.57 4.40
C MET A 1 1.73 24.72 3.30
N ASP A 2 3.06 24.58 3.30
CA ASP A 2 3.80 23.85 2.27
C ASP A 2 3.45 22.37 2.30
N ASN A 3 3.29 21.79 1.11
CA ASN A 3 3.00 20.38 0.92
C ASN A 3 4.31 19.57 0.97
N THR A 4 5.00 19.66 2.11
CA THR A 4 6.36 19.10 2.33
C THR A 4 6.38 17.57 2.32
N GLY A 5 5.20 16.93 2.43
CA GLY A 5 5.04 15.47 2.34
C GLY A 5 5.25 14.90 0.94
N LEU A 6 4.96 15.69 -0.11
CA LEU A 6 5.18 15.30 -1.51
C LEU A 6 6.65 15.39 -1.94
N GLU A 7 7.47 16.23 -1.30
CA GLU A 7 8.90 16.36 -1.60
C GLU A 7 9.71 15.09 -1.24
N ASN A 8 9.20 14.25 -0.33
CA ASN A 8 9.83 12.99 0.05
C ASN A 8 9.06 11.75 -0.45
N TRP A 9 8.07 11.95 -1.32
CA TRP A 9 7.33 10.85 -1.93
C TRP A 9 8.14 10.20 -3.05
N ASP A 10 8.72 9.03 -2.75
CA ASP A 10 9.40 8.21 -3.75
C ASP A 10 8.41 7.22 -4.40
N GLU A 11 7.73 7.68 -5.45
CA GLU A 11 6.75 6.87 -6.18
C GLU A 11 7.36 5.59 -6.75
N ALA A 12 8.58 5.68 -7.28
CA ALA A 12 9.28 4.54 -7.88
C ALA A 12 9.54 3.47 -6.83
N ARG A 13 10.02 3.87 -5.65
CA ARG A 13 10.26 2.97 -4.53
C ARG A 13 8.96 2.37 -3.99
N TYR A 14 7.90 3.16 -3.87
CA TYR A 14 6.59 2.66 -3.46
C TYR A 14 6.04 1.60 -4.43
N LYS A 15 6.11 1.84 -5.75
CA LYS A 15 5.67 0.88 -6.77
C LYS A 15 6.50 -0.40 -6.73
N GLU A 16 7.82 -0.29 -6.54
CA GLU A 16 8.71 -1.44 -6.39
C GLU A 16 8.33 -2.30 -5.17
N LEU A 17 8.19 -1.68 -4.00
CA LEU A 17 7.82 -2.37 -2.76
C LEU A 17 6.42 -2.97 -2.85
N ASN A 18 5.45 -2.24 -3.41
CA ASN A 18 4.09 -2.74 -3.60
C ASN A 18 4.07 -3.99 -4.48
N THR A 19 4.80 -3.94 -5.59
CA THR A 19 4.93 -5.09 -6.51
C THR A 19 5.61 -6.27 -5.82
N TYR A 20 6.70 -6.01 -5.10
CA TYR A 20 7.42 -7.02 -4.33
C TYR A 20 6.51 -7.72 -3.32
N PHE A 21 5.78 -6.95 -2.50
CA PHE A 21 4.90 -7.52 -1.48
C PHE A 21 3.71 -8.25 -2.09
N ARG A 22 3.14 -7.74 -3.18
CA ARG A 22 2.06 -8.42 -3.89
C ARG A 22 2.49 -9.79 -4.39
N ILE A 23 3.64 -9.87 -5.07
CA ILE A 23 4.19 -11.16 -5.53
C ILE A 23 4.50 -12.08 -4.34
N LYS A 24 5.09 -11.54 -3.26
CA LYS A 24 5.47 -12.33 -2.10
C LYS A 24 4.27 -12.92 -1.37
N ILE A 25 3.21 -12.13 -1.20
CA ILE A 25 1.94 -12.57 -0.62
C ILE A 25 1.29 -13.62 -1.52
N GLU A 26 1.27 -13.42 -2.84
CA GLU A 26 0.74 -14.42 -3.77
C GLU A 26 1.50 -15.74 -3.67
N LEU A 27 2.83 -15.73 -3.60
CA LEU A 27 3.65 -16.92 -3.40
C LEU A 27 3.37 -17.59 -2.04
N LEU A 28 3.19 -16.82 -0.97
CA LEU A 28 2.85 -17.34 0.35
C LEU A 28 1.46 -17.98 0.39
N LEU A 29 0.48 -17.39 -0.28
CA LEU A 29 -0.87 -17.95 -0.41
C LEU A 29 -0.89 -19.20 -1.28
N GLN A 30 -0.06 -19.25 -2.33
CA GLN A 30 0.13 -20.46 -3.15
C GLN A 30 0.82 -21.59 -2.37
N ALA A 31 1.83 -21.26 -1.57
CA ALA A 31 2.54 -22.23 -0.73
C ALA A 31 1.66 -22.73 0.43
N ASN A 32 0.76 -21.88 0.94
CA ASN A 32 -0.10 -22.19 2.08
C ASN A 32 -1.58 -21.99 1.71
N PRO A 33 -2.17 -22.90 0.90
CA PRO A 33 -3.56 -22.79 0.47
C PRO A 33 -4.57 -22.88 1.62
N HIS A 34 -4.14 -23.32 2.80
CA HIS A 34 -4.94 -23.30 4.02
C HIS A 34 -5.22 -21.90 4.55
N LEU A 35 -4.33 -20.93 4.29
CA LEU A 35 -4.52 -19.53 4.70
C LEU A 35 -5.64 -18.86 3.89
N LEU A 36 -5.93 -19.33 2.67
CA LEU A 36 -7.06 -18.86 1.86
C LEU A 36 -8.43 -19.31 2.40
N ARG A 37 -8.48 -20.32 3.27
CA ARG A 37 -9.73 -20.75 3.91
C ARG A 37 -10.14 -19.84 5.05
N ASP A 38 -9.19 -19.18 5.69
CA ASP A 38 -9.44 -18.22 6.75
C ASP A 38 -9.77 -16.87 6.13
N LYS A 39 -11.07 -16.56 6.01
CA LYS A 39 -11.56 -15.26 5.50
C LYS A 39 -11.13 -14.06 6.35
N ASN A 40 -10.53 -14.29 7.52
CA ASN A 40 -10.04 -13.28 8.45
C ASN A 40 -8.51 -13.11 8.42
N LEU A 41 -7.82 -13.72 7.47
CA LEU A 41 -6.37 -13.57 7.37
C LEU A 41 -6.00 -12.10 7.13
N SER A 42 -5.40 -11.46 8.14
CA SER A 42 -4.93 -10.08 8.00
C SER A 42 -3.59 -10.07 7.27
N LEU A 43 -3.35 -9.01 6.49
CA LEU A 43 -2.03 -8.69 5.97
C LEU A 43 -0.97 -8.65 7.07
N SER A 44 -1.35 -8.22 8.28
CA SER A 44 -0.46 -8.23 9.45
C SER A 44 -0.01 -9.64 9.86
N ASP A 45 -0.90 -10.63 9.75
CA ASP A 45 -0.56 -12.03 10.07
C ASP A 45 0.38 -12.62 9.01
N LEU A 46 0.18 -12.28 7.73
CA LEU A 46 1.08 -12.68 6.64
C LEU A 46 2.48 -12.06 6.79
N VAL A 47 2.55 -10.80 7.19
CA VAL A 47 3.81 -10.09 7.42
C VAL A 47 4.52 -10.60 8.68
N ALA A 48 3.81 -11.17 9.64
CA ALA A 48 4.43 -11.80 10.81
C ALA A 48 5.31 -13.01 10.42
N GLU A 49 4.92 -13.74 9.38
CA GLU A 49 5.65 -14.88 8.80
C GLU A 49 6.84 -14.46 7.93
N PHE A 50 6.97 -13.18 7.59
CA PHE A 50 8.08 -12.69 6.79
C PHE A 50 9.41 -12.72 7.55
N GLY A 51 10.51 -12.86 6.81
CA GLY A 51 11.86 -12.72 7.34
C GLY A 51 12.15 -11.30 7.83
N GLU A 52 13.22 -11.13 8.62
CA GLU A 52 13.59 -9.81 9.19
C GLU A 52 13.85 -8.76 8.10
N GLU A 53 14.51 -9.13 7.00
CA GLU A 53 14.79 -8.22 5.88
C GLU A 53 13.51 -7.72 5.20
N ASP A 54 12.51 -8.60 5.06
CA ASP A 54 11.21 -8.26 4.49
C ASP A 54 10.39 -7.39 5.42
N LYS A 55 10.47 -7.62 6.73
CA LYS A 55 9.82 -6.78 7.75
C LYS A 55 10.38 -5.36 7.72
N GLN A 56 11.69 -5.19 7.51
CA GLN A 56 12.28 -3.85 7.32
C GLN A 56 11.73 -3.15 6.08
N ARG A 57 11.67 -3.86 4.94
CA ARG A 57 11.06 -3.33 3.71
C ARG A 57 9.58 -3.02 3.88
N TRP A 58 8.87 -3.78 4.72
CA TRP A 58 7.46 -3.56 5.00
C TRP A 58 7.25 -2.28 5.81
N GLN A 59 8.11 -2.03 6.79
CA GLN A 59 8.10 -0.76 7.52
C GLN A 59 8.36 0.43 6.59
N GLU A 60 9.33 0.31 5.67
CA GLU A 60 9.59 1.32 4.64
C GLU A 60 8.35 1.58 3.76
N PHE A 61 7.69 0.51 3.31
CA PHE A 61 6.45 0.60 2.54
C PHE A 61 5.33 1.29 3.32
N MET A 62 5.13 0.95 4.60
CA MET A 62 4.12 1.57 5.45
C MET A 62 4.36 3.06 5.69
N GLN A 63 5.63 3.48 5.80
CA GLN A 63 5.97 4.90 5.92
C GLN A 63 5.60 5.67 4.64
N LEU A 64 5.94 5.10 3.47
CA LEU A 64 5.57 5.68 2.18
C LEU A 64 4.05 5.71 2.00
N ASP A 65 3.35 4.62 2.31
CA ASP A 65 1.89 4.54 2.18
C ASP A 65 1.18 5.59 3.04
N LYS A 66 1.68 5.82 4.26
CA LYS A 66 1.19 6.89 5.13
C LYS A 66 1.38 8.27 4.50
N LEU A 67 2.55 8.56 3.94
CA LEU A 67 2.80 9.83 3.25
C LEU A 67 1.86 10.01 2.05
N LYS A 68 1.62 8.95 1.28
CA LYS A 68 0.65 8.95 0.17
C LYS A 68 -0.75 9.28 0.67
N LEU A 69 -1.18 8.62 1.75
CA LEU A 69 -2.50 8.82 2.35
C LEU A 69 -2.67 10.25 2.85
N GLU A 70 -1.66 10.80 3.54
CA GLU A 70 -1.67 12.19 4.00
C GLU A 70 -1.76 13.17 2.84
N ALA A 71 -1.00 12.95 1.76
CA ALA A 71 -1.07 13.76 0.55
C ALA A 71 -2.45 13.66 -0.13
N ASP A 72 -3.02 12.46 -0.23
CA ASP A 72 -4.32 12.25 -0.87
C ASP A 72 -5.46 12.86 -0.03
N MET A 73 -5.44 12.69 1.29
CA MET A 73 -6.37 13.36 2.20
C MET A 73 -6.29 14.87 2.08
N TRP A 74 -5.09 15.44 2.00
CA TRP A 74 -4.90 16.87 1.82
C TRP A 74 -5.50 17.35 0.49
N ARG A 75 -5.22 16.63 -0.62
CA ARG A 75 -5.81 16.93 -1.93
C ARG A 75 -7.33 16.82 -1.92
N HIS A 76 -7.88 15.81 -1.24
CA HIS A 76 -9.32 15.62 -1.10
C HIS A 76 -9.98 16.77 -0.35
N LEU A 77 -9.41 17.21 0.78
CA LEU A 77 -9.93 18.34 1.57
C LEU A 77 -9.86 19.68 0.83
N HIS A 78 -8.88 19.84 -0.06
CA HIS A 78 -8.70 21.05 -0.88
C HIS A 78 -9.46 21.01 -2.22
N GLY A 79 -10.19 19.93 -2.52
CA GLY A 79 -11.00 19.81 -3.74
C GLY A 79 -10.21 19.51 -5.02
N GLU A 80 -8.91 19.21 -4.91
CA GLU A 80 -8.00 18.81 -6.00
C GLU A 80 -7.71 17.30 -6.01
N GLY A 81 -8.47 16.53 -5.22
CA GLY A 81 -8.21 15.13 -4.92
C GLY A 81 -9.09 14.13 -5.67
N SER A 82 -8.54 12.93 -5.75
CA SER A 82 -9.18 11.70 -6.15
C SER A 82 -10.45 11.42 -5.35
N GLY A 83 -11.50 10.96 -6.03
CA GLY A 83 -12.73 10.55 -5.34
C GLY A 83 -12.41 9.40 -4.38
N PHE A 84 -12.65 9.60 -3.08
CA PHE A 84 -12.61 8.51 -2.11
C PHE A 84 -13.79 7.58 -2.39
N LYS A 85 -13.50 6.36 -2.82
CA LYS A 85 -14.51 5.30 -2.96
C LYS A 85 -14.41 4.35 -1.78
N PRO A 86 -15.46 4.22 -0.95
CA PRO A 86 -15.46 3.23 0.12
C PRO A 86 -15.24 1.83 -0.48
N GLY A 87 -14.23 1.11 0.01
CA GLY A 87 -13.80 -0.20 -0.48
C GLY A 87 -12.66 -0.20 -1.51
N PHE A 88 -12.38 0.94 -2.16
CA PHE A 88 -11.27 1.08 -3.12
C PHE A 88 -10.23 2.14 -2.71
N GLY A 89 -10.56 2.99 -1.72
CA GLY A 89 -9.68 4.05 -1.25
C GLY A 89 -9.74 5.29 -2.16
N PHE A 90 -8.68 6.09 -2.12
CA PHE A 90 -8.54 7.25 -3.00
C PHE A 90 -8.11 6.77 -4.39
N THR A 91 -8.97 6.98 -5.39
CA THR A 91 -8.71 6.53 -6.77
C THR A 91 -8.36 7.70 -7.68
N ASN A 92 -7.09 7.79 -8.09
CA ASN A 92 -6.67 8.73 -9.12
C ASN A 92 -7.36 8.32 -10.43
N PRO A 93 -7.99 9.25 -11.17
CA PRO A 93 -8.61 8.93 -12.47
C PRO A 93 -7.61 8.39 -13.50
N GLU A 94 -6.32 8.66 -13.30
CA GLU A 94 -5.22 8.20 -14.15
C GLU A 94 -4.79 6.74 -13.87
N ASP A 95 -5.13 6.20 -12.70
CA ASP A 95 -4.79 4.84 -12.28
C ASP A 95 -5.79 3.81 -12.83
N VAL A 96 -6.87 4.28 -13.48
CA VAL A 96 -7.94 3.46 -14.07
C VAL A 96 -7.73 3.28 -15.58
N THR A 97 -6.55 2.81 -15.99
CA THR A 97 -6.36 2.26 -17.33
C THR A 97 -6.19 0.75 -17.21
N TRP A 98 -7.27 0.04 -17.54
CA TRP A 98 -7.38 -1.42 -17.63
C TRP A 98 -6.67 -1.97 -18.85
#